data_AF-A0A336MA96-F1
#
_entry.id   AF-A0A336MA96-F1
#
_cell.length_a   1.000
_cell.length_b   1.000
_cell.length_c   1.000
_cell.angle_alpha   90.00
_cell.angle_beta   90.00
_cell.angle_gamma   90.00
#
_symmetry.space_group_name_H-M   'P 1'
#
loop_
_entity.id
_entity.type
_entity.pdbx_description
1 polymer ?
#
loop_
_entity_poly.entity_id
_entity_poly.type
_entity_poly.pdbx_seq_one_letter_code
_entity_poly.pdbx_strand_id
1 'polypeptide(L)'
;MGKLTKKEIRKGAKKRKNDNSEKEVKEILPPAKIIRQDSDADVYVKKSKWKNKRRVLVLCARGISYRDRHLLRDIKTLMPHHKAEPKMERWKTFSVIKEMAEMKHCDKALLFEGRHKRDLYMWLSSIPDGPSVKFLIESLSTMGELRLVGNCLRGSRPLLSFNEEFNKEPFLKVIKELLTQVFGVPNHHPKSQPFIDRVYTFVYLDKRIWFRHYQILSEDGALSEIGPRFVMNPVKIFEDSFSGQTLWENPDYVSPARYRQQLRKNAKYRYMNRTEQKVAHEVTKPKTSYHLDPFNDIFEGEKLASKAKELLKKEIKQENGNAEVINHGFVEEDE
;
A
#
# COMPACT_ATOMS: atom_id res chain seq x y z
N MET A 1 -38.59 57.30 -59.02
CA MET A 1 -37.40 58.14 -58.73
C MET A 1 -36.71 57.53 -57.52
N GLY A 2 -35.67 56.71 -57.60
CA GLY A 2 -34.34 56.95 -58.17
C GLY A 2 -33.33 56.88 -57.01
N LYS A 3 -32.84 55.68 -56.66
CA LYS A 3 -31.93 55.46 -55.51
C LYS A 3 -30.53 56.02 -55.84
N LEU A 4 -30.08 57.01 -55.08
CA LEU A 4 -28.70 57.52 -55.14
C LEU A 4 -27.76 56.65 -54.29
N THR A 5 -26.55 56.41 -54.80
CA THR A 5 -25.58 55.46 -54.23
C THR A 5 -24.53 56.16 -53.35
N LYS A 6 -23.93 55.39 -52.42
CA LYS A 6 -22.97 55.80 -51.37
C LYS A 6 -21.70 56.58 -51.82
N LYS A 7 -21.54 56.92 -53.10
CA LYS A 7 -20.37 57.64 -53.63
C LYS A 7 -20.48 59.17 -53.57
N GLU A 8 -21.66 59.73 -53.28
CA GLU A 8 -21.88 61.19 -53.26
C GLU A 8 -21.76 61.84 -51.87
N ILE A 9 -21.70 61.05 -50.79
CA ILE A 9 -21.62 61.56 -49.41
C ILE A 9 -20.17 61.93 -49.00
N ARG A 10 -19.15 61.57 -49.79
CA ARG A 10 -17.72 61.70 -49.37
C ARG A 10 -16.97 62.93 -49.87
N LYS A 11 -17.61 63.95 -50.46
CA LYS A 11 -16.89 65.13 -51.03
C LYS A 11 -17.28 66.50 -50.48
N GLY A 12 -18.04 66.60 -49.39
CA GLY A 12 -18.52 67.89 -48.88
C GLY A 12 -18.32 68.09 -47.38
N ALA A 13 -17.08 68.18 -46.90
CA ALA A 13 -16.78 68.77 -45.58
C ALA A 13 -15.30 69.17 -45.47
N LYS A 14 -14.94 70.25 -46.14
CA LYS A 14 -13.65 70.93 -45.96
C LYS A 14 -13.86 72.14 -45.04
N LYS A 15 -13.01 72.24 -44.01
CA LYS A 15 -12.60 73.44 -43.24
C LYS A 15 -13.68 74.20 -42.44
N ARG A 16 -13.62 74.05 -41.12
CA ARG A 16 -13.67 75.19 -40.18
C ARG A 16 -12.39 75.19 -39.35
N LYS A 17 -11.65 76.30 -39.43
CA LYS A 17 -10.50 76.62 -38.58
C LYS A 17 -11.04 77.08 -37.23
N ASN A 18 -10.52 76.53 -36.15
CA ASN A 18 -10.51 77.20 -34.85
C ASN A 18 -9.05 77.51 -34.53
N ASP A 19 -8.74 78.79 -34.49
CA ASP A 19 -7.50 79.33 -33.93
C ASP A 19 -7.65 79.31 -32.42
N ASN A 20 -6.79 78.59 -31.70
CA ASN A 20 -6.48 78.86 -30.31
C ASN A 20 -5.01 78.54 -30.06
N SER A 21 -4.27 79.60 -29.77
CA SER A 21 -2.85 79.63 -29.51
C SER A 21 -2.59 79.36 -28.03
N GLU A 22 -2.05 78.19 -27.71
CA GLU A 22 -1.35 77.94 -26.45
C GLU A 22 0.07 77.47 -26.76
N LYS A 23 1.04 78.20 -26.22
CA LYS A 23 2.48 77.98 -26.40
C LYS A 23 2.91 76.86 -25.44
N GLU A 24 2.94 75.62 -25.91
CA GLU A 24 3.66 74.55 -25.24
C GLU A 24 5.13 74.55 -25.66
N VAL A 25 6.01 74.69 -24.67
CA VAL A 25 7.46 74.55 -24.80
C VAL A 25 7.76 73.10 -25.15
N LYS A 26 8.22 72.84 -26.38
CA LYS A 26 8.66 71.52 -26.80
C LYS A 26 10.07 71.25 -26.25
N GLU A 27 10.16 70.44 -25.19
CA GLU A 27 11.39 69.70 -24.93
C GLU A 27 11.67 68.79 -26.14
N ILE A 28 12.82 69.01 -26.79
CA ILE A 28 13.28 68.20 -27.91
C ILE A 28 13.85 66.91 -27.32
N LEU A 29 13.01 65.90 -27.18
CA LEU A 29 13.48 64.52 -26.98
C LEU A 29 14.26 64.10 -28.24
N PRO A 30 15.46 63.53 -28.10
CA PRO A 30 16.26 63.10 -29.25
C PRO A 30 15.50 62.01 -30.03
N PRO A 31 15.65 61.96 -31.36
CA PRO A 31 14.94 60.99 -32.19
C PRO A 31 15.27 59.58 -31.72
N ALA A 32 14.22 58.77 -31.53
CA ALA A 32 14.34 57.35 -31.24
C ALA A 32 15.29 56.72 -32.27
N LYS A 33 16.41 56.16 -31.80
CA LYS A 33 17.38 55.46 -32.64
C LYS A 33 16.64 54.39 -33.42
N ILE A 34 16.54 54.57 -34.74
CA ILE A 34 16.23 53.52 -35.67
C ILE A 34 17.39 52.53 -35.57
N ILE A 35 17.17 51.41 -34.89
CA ILE A 35 18.13 50.31 -34.81
C ILE A 35 18.27 49.77 -36.23
N ARG A 36 19.40 50.10 -36.87
CA ARG A 36 19.82 49.47 -38.12
C ARG A 36 19.98 47.97 -37.84
N GLN A 37 19.28 47.16 -38.61
CA GLN A 37 19.50 45.71 -38.67
C GLN A 37 20.81 45.47 -39.40
N ASP A 38 21.92 45.79 -38.73
CA ASP A 38 23.23 45.32 -39.15
C ASP A 38 23.45 43.98 -38.44
N SER A 39 23.80 43.01 -39.28
CA SER A 39 24.24 41.65 -38.96
C SER A 39 25.17 41.59 -37.73
N ASP A 40 24.98 40.55 -36.92
CA ASP A 40 25.75 40.19 -35.71
C ASP A 40 25.28 40.82 -34.39
N ALA A 41 23.98 41.09 -34.26
CA ALA A 41 23.34 41.37 -32.98
C ALA A 41 23.23 40.08 -32.14
N ASP A 42 23.98 40.06 -31.03
CA ASP A 42 23.89 39.09 -29.94
C ASP A 42 22.47 38.54 -29.75
N VAL A 43 22.31 37.26 -30.09
CA VAL A 43 21.10 36.51 -29.75
C VAL A 43 21.00 36.54 -28.24
N TYR A 44 20.16 37.40 -27.67
CA TYR A 44 19.75 37.30 -26.27
C TYR A 44 19.08 35.93 -26.10
N VAL A 45 19.87 34.91 -25.79
CA VAL A 45 19.39 33.57 -25.49
C VAL A 45 18.54 33.70 -24.24
N LYS A 46 17.22 33.78 -24.40
CA LYS A 46 16.27 33.75 -23.28
C LYS A 46 16.58 32.49 -22.48
N LYS A 47 17.22 32.66 -21.33
CA LYS A 47 17.53 31.54 -20.43
C LYS A 47 16.22 30.80 -20.16
N SER A 48 16.22 29.50 -20.45
CA SER A 48 15.05 28.67 -20.19
C SER A 48 14.64 28.80 -18.73
N LYS A 49 13.39 29.19 -18.47
CA LYS A 49 12.82 29.28 -17.11
C LYS A 49 12.79 27.91 -16.41
N TRP A 50 12.96 26.83 -17.17
CA TRP A 50 13.04 25.47 -16.65
C TRP A 50 14.44 25.18 -16.07
N LYS A 51 14.61 25.55 -14.79
CA LYS A 51 15.86 25.34 -14.04
C LYS A 51 16.07 23.87 -13.62
N ASN A 52 15.02 23.20 -13.17
CA ASN A 52 15.11 21.85 -12.60
C ASN A 52 14.70 20.78 -13.63
N LYS A 53 15.66 20.24 -14.40
CA LYS A 53 15.37 19.30 -15.50
C LYS A 53 15.20 17.84 -15.06
N ARG A 54 14.43 17.60 -14.00
CA ARG A 54 14.21 16.25 -13.47
C ARG A 54 13.33 15.39 -14.36
N ARG A 55 13.76 14.14 -14.56
CA ARG A 55 13.01 13.09 -15.25
C ARG A 55 12.95 11.83 -14.40
N VAL A 56 11.78 11.19 -14.37
CA VAL A 56 11.53 9.97 -13.59
C VAL A 56 11.31 8.81 -14.55
N LEU A 57 12.16 7.80 -14.47
CA LEU A 57 11.97 6.54 -15.17
C LEU A 57 10.91 5.70 -14.45
N VAL A 58 9.87 5.26 -15.15
CA VAL A 58 8.80 4.43 -14.59
C VAL A 58 8.80 3.07 -15.27
N LEU A 59 9.21 2.06 -14.50
CA LEU A 59 9.44 0.68 -14.92
C LEU A 59 8.53 -0.29 -14.17
N CYS A 60 8.27 -1.46 -14.77
CA CYS A 60 7.72 -2.59 -14.03
C CYS A 60 8.47 -3.87 -14.39
N ALA A 61 8.58 -4.77 -13.42
CA ALA A 61 9.01 -6.14 -13.65
C ALA A 61 7.87 -7.00 -14.20
N ARG A 62 8.19 -8.11 -14.85
CA ARG A 62 7.19 -9.15 -15.13
C ARG A 62 6.62 -9.73 -13.83
N GLY A 63 5.33 -10.08 -13.86
CA GLY A 63 4.64 -10.71 -12.72
C GLY A 63 3.77 -9.76 -11.89
N ILE A 64 3.57 -8.52 -12.32
CA ILE A 64 2.60 -7.58 -11.73
C ILE A 64 1.14 -8.00 -11.99
N SER A 65 0.26 -7.72 -11.04
CA SER A 65 -1.17 -8.01 -11.12
C SER A 65 -1.91 -7.07 -12.08
N TYR A 66 -3.19 -7.34 -12.33
CA TYR A 66 -4.06 -6.45 -13.10
C TYR A 66 -4.24 -5.10 -12.40
N ARG A 67 -4.48 -5.10 -11.08
CA ARG A 67 -4.64 -3.89 -10.27
C ARG A 67 -3.37 -3.01 -10.32
N ASP A 68 -2.21 -3.63 -10.16
CA ASP A 68 -0.91 -2.95 -10.19
C ASP A 68 -0.65 -2.28 -11.56
N ARG A 69 -1.15 -2.87 -12.67
CA ARG A 69 -1.06 -2.25 -14.00
C ARG A 69 -1.91 -0.99 -14.12
N HIS A 70 -3.04 -0.92 -13.42
CA HIS A 70 -3.85 0.29 -13.35
C HIS A 70 -3.17 1.33 -12.48
N LEU A 71 -2.65 0.96 -11.31
CA LEU A 71 -1.83 1.87 -10.49
C LEU A 71 -0.64 2.47 -11.28
N LEU A 72 0.07 1.64 -12.05
CA LEU A 72 1.17 2.10 -12.91
C LEU A 72 0.69 3.15 -13.93
N ARG A 73 -0.51 2.99 -14.49
CA ARG A 73 -1.12 3.96 -15.42
C ARG A 73 -1.57 5.22 -14.70
N ASP A 74 -2.11 5.10 -13.49
CA ASP A 74 -2.49 6.23 -12.64
C ASP A 74 -1.25 7.07 -12.32
N ILE A 75 -0.15 6.45 -11.86
CA ILE A 75 1.10 7.14 -11.52
C ILE A 75 1.73 7.84 -12.73
N LYS A 76 1.68 7.22 -13.92
CA LYS A 76 2.10 7.88 -15.18
C LYS A 76 1.23 9.10 -15.52
N THR A 77 -0.04 9.09 -15.11
CA THR A 77 -0.96 10.20 -15.32
C THR A 77 -0.74 11.31 -14.29
N LEU A 78 -0.31 10.98 -13.08
CA LEU A 78 0.08 11.92 -12.03
C LEU A 78 1.33 12.74 -12.41
N MET A 79 2.35 12.10 -13.01
CA MET A 79 3.65 12.74 -13.28
C MET A 79 3.85 13.04 -14.77
N PRO A 80 3.85 14.28 -15.26
CA PRO A 80 4.09 14.61 -16.68
C PRO A 80 5.55 14.42 -17.13
N HIS A 81 6.51 14.46 -16.20
CA HIS A 81 7.94 14.27 -16.42
C HIS A 81 8.38 12.80 -16.38
N HIS A 82 7.42 11.86 -16.38
CA HIS A 82 7.73 10.43 -16.44
C HIS A 82 8.23 10.01 -17.82
N LYS A 83 9.12 9.02 -17.82
CA LYS A 83 9.53 8.26 -19.01
C LYS A 83 9.15 6.81 -18.78
N ALA A 84 8.25 6.31 -19.62
CA ALA A 84 7.85 4.92 -19.56
C ALA A 84 8.88 4.03 -20.25
N GLU A 85 9.08 2.85 -19.69
CA GLU A 85 9.84 1.75 -20.29
C GLU A 85 8.97 0.48 -20.41
N PRO A 86 9.31 -0.45 -21.33
CA PRO A 86 8.69 -1.75 -21.37
C PRO A 86 9.07 -2.56 -20.11
N LYS A 87 8.40 -3.69 -19.93
CA LYS A 87 8.57 -4.49 -18.72
C LYS A 87 9.94 -5.15 -18.70
N MET A 88 10.63 -5.03 -17.57
CA MET A 88 11.88 -5.72 -17.33
C MET A 88 11.64 -7.21 -17.06
N GLU A 89 12.53 -8.05 -17.58
CA GLU A 89 12.53 -9.48 -17.26
C GLU A 89 13.03 -9.73 -15.84
N ARG A 90 12.50 -10.77 -15.19
CA ARG A 90 12.79 -11.04 -13.77
C ARG A 90 14.19 -11.61 -13.53
N TRP A 91 14.81 -12.20 -14.54
CA TRP A 91 16.17 -12.75 -14.47
C TRP A 91 17.25 -11.70 -14.67
N LYS A 92 16.90 -10.51 -15.16
CA LYS A 92 17.86 -9.41 -15.34
C LYS A 92 18.24 -8.81 -14.00
N THR A 93 19.52 -8.52 -13.83
CA THR A 93 20.07 -7.84 -12.65
C THR A 93 19.58 -6.39 -12.61
N PHE A 94 19.48 -5.82 -11.41
CA PHE A 94 19.09 -4.42 -11.22
C PHE A 94 20.04 -3.39 -11.86
N SER A 95 21.28 -3.79 -12.21
CA SER A 95 22.25 -2.95 -12.95
C SER A 95 21.69 -2.42 -14.27
N VAL A 96 20.87 -3.22 -14.96
CA VAL A 96 20.26 -2.83 -16.25
C VAL A 96 19.36 -1.59 -16.09
N ILE A 97 18.83 -1.33 -14.89
CA ILE A 97 18.00 -0.15 -14.63
C ILE A 97 18.84 1.12 -14.68
N LYS A 98 20.11 1.08 -14.22
CA LYS A 98 21.02 2.22 -14.28
C LYS A 98 21.31 2.60 -15.74
N GLU A 99 21.64 1.61 -16.57
CA GLU A 99 21.86 1.78 -18.02
C GLU A 99 20.61 2.33 -18.72
N MET A 100 19.42 1.79 -18.43
CA MET A 100 18.15 2.29 -18.99
C MET A 100 17.89 3.75 -18.61
N ALA A 101 18.18 4.12 -17.37
CA ALA A 101 18.01 5.49 -16.90
C ALA A 101 19.04 6.43 -17.53
N GLU A 102 20.27 6.01 -17.72
CA GLU A 102 21.31 6.78 -18.39
C GLU A 102 20.97 7.04 -19.86
N MET A 103 20.56 5.99 -20.61
CA MET A 103 20.12 6.11 -22.00
C MET A 103 18.94 7.09 -22.17
N LYS A 104 18.03 7.15 -21.19
CA LYS A 104 16.88 8.08 -21.19
C LYS A 104 17.14 9.40 -20.47
N HIS A 105 18.34 9.58 -19.91
CA HIS A 105 18.75 10.69 -19.07
C HIS A 105 17.72 10.98 -17.95
N CYS A 106 17.44 9.97 -17.13
CA CYS A 106 16.53 10.05 -15.99
C CYS A 106 17.33 10.08 -14.67
N ASP A 107 17.06 11.07 -13.83
CA ASP A 107 17.74 11.24 -12.54
C ASP A 107 17.14 10.38 -11.43
N LYS A 108 15.92 9.90 -11.64
CA LYS A 108 15.14 9.12 -10.67
C LYS A 108 14.52 7.92 -11.34
N ALA A 109 14.39 6.83 -10.61
CA ALA A 109 13.69 5.65 -11.07
C ALA A 109 12.65 5.16 -10.06
N LEU A 110 11.53 4.71 -10.62
CA LEU A 110 10.43 4.08 -9.95
C LEU A 110 10.22 2.70 -10.59
N LEU A 111 10.45 1.63 -9.82
CA LEU A 111 10.28 0.26 -10.28
C LEU A 111 9.18 -0.44 -9.49
N PHE A 112 8.23 -1.03 -10.22
CA PHE A 112 7.22 -1.93 -9.66
C PHE A 112 7.67 -3.39 -9.80
N GLU A 113 7.97 -4.04 -8.68
CA GLU A 113 8.33 -5.45 -8.58
C GLU A 113 7.11 -6.25 -8.09
N GLY A 114 6.47 -7.00 -9.00
CA GLY A 114 5.37 -7.90 -8.65
C GLY A 114 5.88 -9.29 -8.25
N ARG A 115 5.50 -9.78 -7.06
CA ARG A 115 5.77 -11.16 -6.62
C ARG A 115 4.49 -11.97 -6.58
N HIS A 116 4.54 -13.15 -7.20
CA HIS A 116 3.41 -14.11 -7.29
C HIS A 116 2.08 -13.49 -7.76
N LYS A 117 2.11 -12.39 -8.52
CA LYS A 117 0.93 -11.61 -8.95
C LYS A 117 0.00 -11.18 -7.79
N ARG A 118 0.53 -11.10 -6.57
CA ARG A 118 -0.23 -10.80 -5.35
C ARG A 118 0.40 -9.67 -4.55
N ASP A 119 1.71 -9.75 -4.35
CA ASP A 119 2.43 -8.77 -3.55
C ASP A 119 3.12 -7.78 -4.48
N LEU A 120 2.99 -6.49 -4.19
CA LEU A 120 3.58 -5.42 -4.98
C LEU A 120 4.65 -4.71 -4.15
N TYR A 121 5.87 -4.69 -4.66
CA TYR A 121 6.94 -3.87 -4.13
C TYR A 121 7.18 -2.68 -5.06
N MET A 122 7.44 -1.54 -4.45
CA MET A 122 7.77 -0.32 -5.15
C MET A 122 9.16 0.11 -4.71
N TRP A 123 10.04 0.31 -5.68
CA TRP A 123 11.37 0.84 -5.44
C TRP A 123 11.44 2.27 -5.93
N LEU A 124 11.96 3.15 -5.09
CA LEU A 124 12.32 4.51 -5.45
C LEU A 124 13.84 4.64 -5.37
N SER A 125 14.46 5.16 -6.41
CA SER A 125 15.90 5.35 -6.44
C SER A 125 16.30 6.67 -7.06
N SER A 126 17.38 7.24 -6.54
CA SER A 126 18.15 8.28 -7.23
C SER A 126 19.26 7.63 -8.04
N ILE A 127 19.38 8.03 -9.31
CA ILE A 127 20.36 7.49 -10.27
C ILE A 127 21.36 8.59 -10.59
N PRO A 128 22.68 8.29 -10.67
CA PRO A 128 23.31 6.96 -10.58
C PRO A 128 23.66 6.49 -9.16
N ASP A 129 23.92 7.42 -8.23
CA ASP A 129 24.65 7.14 -6.99
C ASP A 129 23.78 6.61 -5.82
N GLY A 130 22.46 6.48 -5.99
CA GLY A 130 21.53 6.20 -4.88
C GLY A 130 21.12 7.47 -4.12
N PRO A 131 20.41 7.37 -2.99
CA PRO A 131 19.97 6.15 -2.29
C PRO A 131 18.75 5.49 -2.95
N SER A 132 18.52 4.22 -2.60
CA SER A 132 17.31 3.50 -3.01
C SER A 132 16.49 3.01 -1.84
N VAL A 133 15.16 3.09 -1.96
CA VAL A 133 14.22 2.70 -0.92
C VAL A 133 13.24 1.70 -1.48
N LYS A 134 13.08 0.59 -0.76
CA LYS A 134 12.10 -0.44 -1.06
C LYS A 134 10.88 -0.28 -0.17
N PHE A 135 9.71 -0.24 -0.79
CA PHE A 135 8.41 -0.22 -0.12
C PHE A 135 7.63 -1.48 -0.48
N LEU A 136 6.89 -2.03 0.49
CA LEU A 136 5.76 -2.91 0.22
C LEU A 136 4.51 -2.04 0.07
N ILE A 137 3.79 -2.21 -1.04
CA ILE A 137 2.52 -1.51 -1.26
C ILE A 137 1.40 -2.32 -0.65
N GLU A 138 0.68 -1.70 0.28
CA GLU A 138 -0.48 -2.26 0.97
C GLU A 138 -1.72 -1.40 0.70
N SER A 139 -2.91 -1.98 0.90
CA SER A 139 -4.20 -1.28 0.78
C SER A 139 -4.34 -0.44 -0.49
N LEU A 140 -4.01 -1.03 -1.63
CA LEU A 140 -4.08 -0.39 -2.94
C LEU A 140 -5.54 -0.27 -3.42
N SER A 141 -5.94 0.94 -3.78
CA SER A 141 -7.16 1.25 -4.51
C SER A 141 -6.84 2.19 -5.67
N THR A 142 -7.12 1.75 -6.89
CA THR A 142 -6.83 2.51 -8.11
C THR A 142 -7.89 3.58 -8.37
N MET A 143 -7.59 4.59 -9.19
CA MET A 143 -8.55 5.65 -9.52
C MET A 143 -9.86 5.07 -10.10
N GLY A 144 -9.78 4.01 -10.91
CA GLY A 144 -10.95 3.40 -11.54
C GLY A 144 -11.80 2.50 -10.62
N GLU A 145 -11.26 2.04 -9.49
CA GLU A 145 -12.02 1.25 -8.50
C GLU A 145 -12.79 2.17 -7.53
N LEU A 146 -12.25 3.38 -7.31
CA LEU A 146 -12.79 4.38 -6.39
C LEU A 146 -13.91 5.17 -7.07
N ARG A 147 -15.12 5.15 -6.50
CA ARG A 147 -16.24 6.02 -6.93
C ARG A 147 -16.13 7.41 -6.32
N LEU A 148 -14.99 8.06 -6.58
CA LEU A 148 -14.71 9.40 -6.10
C LEU A 148 -15.12 10.45 -7.14
N VAL A 149 -15.47 11.65 -6.67
CA VAL A 149 -16.05 12.72 -7.48
C VAL A 149 -14.98 13.67 -8.01
N GLY A 150 -13.81 13.74 -7.37
CA GLY A 150 -12.77 14.68 -7.74
C GLY A 150 -12.13 14.37 -9.10
N ASN A 151 -11.74 15.43 -9.81
CA ASN A 151 -11.02 15.38 -11.08
C ASN A 151 -9.88 16.41 -11.08
N CYS A 152 -8.86 16.27 -11.93
CA CYS A 152 -7.81 17.26 -12.00
C CYS A 152 -7.15 17.36 -13.38
N LEU A 153 -6.68 18.55 -13.74
CA LEU A 153 -6.01 18.82 -15.02
C LEU A 153 -4.74 17.99 -15.18
N ARG A 154 -4.70 17.08 -16.15
CA ARG A 154 -3.53 16.21 -16.40
C ARG A 154 -2.26 17.04 -16.62
N GLY A 155 -1.24 16.78 -15.80
CA GLY A 155 0.04 17.49 -15.86
C GLY A 155 0.07 18.82 -15.10
N SER A 156 -0.98 19.17 -14.36
CA SER A 156 -0.91 20.26 -13.38
C SER A 156 0.16 19.96 -12.33
N ARG A 157 0.75 21.02 -11.77
CA ARG A 157 1.76 20.88 -10.73
C ARG A 157 1.08 20.58 -9.40
N PRO A 158 1.45 19.51 -8.69
CA PRO A 158 0.88 19.17 -7.40
C PRO A 158 1.51 19.99 -6.27
N LEU A 159 0.73 20.29 -5.25
CA LEU A 159 1.27 20.61 -3.93
C LEU A 159 1.59 19.30 -3.20
N LEU A 160 2.75 19.25 -2.53
CA LEU A 160 3.13 18.10 -1.71
C LEU A 160 2.96 18.47 -0.24
N SER A 161 2.05 17.78 0.44
CA SER A 161 1.81 17.92 1.86
C SER A 161 2.42 16.72 2.59
N PHE A 162 3.25 17.00 3.59
CA PHE A 162 3.88 16.00 4.45
C PHE A 162 3.52 16.31 5.90
N ASN A 163 3.18 15.29 6.69
CA ASN A 163 3.01 15.48 8.13
C ASN A 163 4.34 15.76 8.84
N GLU A 164 4.27 16.34 10.03
CA GLU A 164 5.45 16.77 10.81
C GLU A 164 6.39 15.61 11.20
N GLU A 165 5.84 14.40 11.29
CA GLU A 165 6.58 13.19 11.65
C GLU A 165 7.73 12.89 10.70
N PHE A 166 7.63 13.29 9.42
CA PHE A 166 8.74 13.12 8.47
C PHE A 166 10.00 13.91 8.86
N ASN A 167 9.89 14.91 9.74
CA ASN A 167 11.03 15.68 10.22
C ASN A 167 11.64 15.11 11.51
N LYS A 168 11.01 14.12 12.15
CA LYS A 168 11.49 13.54 13.41
C LYS A 168 12.63 12.54 13.17
N GLU A 169 12.39 11.53 12.35
CA GLU A 169 13.34 10.45 12.11
C GLU A 169 14.21 10.70 10.87
N PRO A 170 15.51 10.34 10.89
CA PRO A 170 16.43 10.62 9.78
C PRO A 170 16.08 9.85 8.50
N PHE A 171 15.65 8.59 8.62
CA PHE A 171 15.26 7.80 7.45
C PHE A 171 14.01 8.37 6.77
N LEU A 172 13.07 8.95 7.55
CA LEU A 172 11.90 9.63 7.00
C LEU A 172 12.28 10.91 6.26
N LYS A 173 13.29 11.67 6.72
CA LYS A 173 13.80 12.85 5.98
C LYS A 173 14.34 12.45 4.61
N VAL A 174 15.08 11.35 4.52
CA VAL A 174 15.58 10.82 3.23
C VAL A 174 14.43 10.41 2.32
N ILE A 175 13.43 9.70 2.87
CA ILE A 175 12.24 9.31 2.11
C ILE A 175 11.45 10.53 1.64
N LYS A 176 11.26 11.54 2.50
CA LYS A 176 10.59 12.81 2.18
C LYS A 176 11.28 13.51 1.02
N GLU A 177 12.61 13.60 1.05
CA GLU A 177 13.36 14.21 -0.05
C GLU A 177 13.16 13.40 -1.35
N LEU A 178 13.35 12.07 -1.33
CA LEU A 178 13.12 11.24 -2.52
C LEU A 178 11.70 11.38 -3.08
N LEU A 179 10.66 11.35 -2.23
CA LEU A 179 9.27 11.53 -2.64
C LEU A 179 9.04 12.92 -3.24
N THR A 180 9.65 13.95 -2.66
CA THR A 180 9.59 15.33 -3.18
C THR A 180 10.18 15.41 -4.58
N GLN A 181 11.31 14.75 -4.81
CA GLN A 181 11.96 14.76 -6.13
C GLN A 181 11.21 13.93 -7.17
N VAL A 182 10.56 12.83 -6.77
CA VAL A 182 9.83 11.93 -7.67
C VAL A 182 8.46 12.49 -8.05
N PHE A 183 7.62 12.81 -7.05
CA PHE A 183 6.25 13.27 -7.28
C PHE A 183 6.17 14.78 -7.56
N GLY A 184 7.21 15.55 -7.25
CA GLY A 184 7.30 16.97 -7.57
C GLY A 184 7.49 17.20 -9.07
N VAL A 185 6.56 17.92 -9.68
CA VAL A 185 6.63 18.29 -11.10
C VAL A 185 7.50 19.53 -11.27
N PRO A 186 8.56 19.48 -12.09
CA PRO A 186 9.40 20.65 -12.34
C PRO A 186 8.63 21.85 -12.88
N ASN A 187 9.02 23.05 -12.44
CA ASN A 187 8.44 24.28 -12.93
C ASN A 187 8.81 24.50 -14.41
N HIS A 188 7.82 24.87 -15.24
CA HIS A 188 7.96 25.05 -16.69
C HIS A 188 8.41 23.78 -17.44
N HIS A 189 8.04 22.58 -16.96
CA HIS A 189 8.20 21.37 -17.75
C HIS A 189 7.35 21.48 -19.04
N PRO A 190 7.80 21.00 -20.22
CA PRO A 190 7.07 21.19 -21.47
C PRO A 190 5.62 20.65 -21.48
N LYS A 191 5.35 19.65 -20.64
CA LYS A 191 4.01 19.06 -20.46
C LYS A 191 3.28 19.53 -19.20
N SER A 192 3.89 20.41 -18.39
CA SER A 192 3.23 20.89 -17.17
C SER A 192 2.26 22.01 -17.48
N GLN A 193 1.08 21.96 -16.87
CA GLN A 193 0.14 23.07 -16.89
C GLN A 193 0.53 24.11 -15.83
N PRO A 194 0.22 25.41 -16.05
CA PRO A 194 0.58 26.48 -15.13
C PRO A 194 -0.21 26.45 -13.82
N PHE A 195 -1.45 25.95 -13.84
CA PHE A 195 -2.34 25.94 -12.69
C PHE A 195 -2.01 24.83 -11.67
N ILE A 196 -2.37 25.10 -10.42
CA ILE A 196 -2.24 24.18 -9.29
C ILE A 196 -3.66 23.77 -8.90
N ASP A 197 -3.98 22.50 -9.17
CA ASP A 197 -5.35 21.96 -9.04
C ASP A 197 -5.40 20.75 -8.08
N ARG A 198 -4.23 20.24 -7.68
CA ARG A 198 -4.13 18.97 -6.95
C ARG A 198 -3.12 19.02 -5.81
N VAL A 199 -3.39 18.21 -4.78
CA VAL A 199 -2.52 18.02 -3.62
C VAL A 199 -2.24 16.53 -3.43
N TYR A 200 -0.96 16.19 -3.28
CA TYR A 200 -0.52 14.88 -2.81
C TYR A 200 -0.21 14.97 -1.34
N THR A 201 -0.88 14.15 -0.54
CA THR A 201 -0.70 14.12 0.90
C THR A 201 -0.02 12.82 1.29
N PHE A 202 1.09 12.95 2.02
CA PHE A 202 1.83 11.86 2.62
C PHE A 202 1.69 11.99 4.14
N VAL A 203 1.06 11.00 4.76
CA VAL A 203 0.90 10.93 6.21
C VAL A 203 1.64 9.69 6.69
N TYR A 204 2.65 9.87 7.55
CA TYR A 204 3.17 8.77 8.32
C TYR A 204 2.18 8.46 9.46
N LEU A 205 1.77 7.20 9.60
CA LEU A 205 0.87 6.72 10.65
C LEU A 205 1.06 5.22 10.79
N ASP A 206 1.11 4.71 12.01
CA ASP A 206 1.32 3.28 12.31
C ASP A 206 2.52 2.67 11.56
N LYS A 207 3.64 3.41 11.56
CA LYS A 207 4.89 3.06 10.89
C LYS A 207 4.77 2.85 9.37
N ARG A 208 3.70 3.37 8.77
CA ARG A 208 3.37 3.26 7.35
C ARG A 208 3.13 4.64 6.77
N ILE A 209 3.40 4.80 5.47
CA ILE A 209 3.17 6.06 4.77
C ILE A 209 1.90 5.93 3.94
N TRP A 210 0.90 6.73 4.28
CA TRP A 210 -0.37 6.80 3.60
C TRP A 210 -0.30 7.85 2.50
N PHE A 211 -0.58 7.44 1.26
CA PHE A 211 -0.69 8.35 0.12
C PHE A 211 -2.15 8.65 -0.19
N ARG A 212 -2.47 9.93 -0.35
CA ARG A 212 -3.78 10.42 -0.78
C ARG A 212 -3.63 11.52 -1.83
N HIS A 213 -4.58 11.59 -2.74
CA HIS A 213 -4.60 12.56 -3.83
C HIS A 213 -5.95 13.29 -3.85
N TYR A 214 -5.88 14.60 -3.66
CA TYR A 214 -7.02 15.51 -3.58
C TYR A 214 -6.99 16.54 -4.72
N GLN A 215 -8.18 16.93 -5.17
CA GLN A 215 -8.46 18.10 -5.98
C GLN A 215 -8.68 19.30 -5.04
N ILE A 216 -8.23 20.49 -5.46
CA ILE A 216 -8.58 21.78 -4.85
C ILE A 216 -9.84 22.30 -5.54
N LEU A 217 -10.96 22.40 -4.84
CA LEU A 217 -12.24 22.82 -5.45
C LEU A 217 -12.40 24.34 -5.48
N SER A 218 -12.02 24.99 -4.39
CA SER A 218 -12.26 26.42 -4.17
C SER A 218 -11.07 27.03 -3.47
N GLU A 219 -10.91 28.34 -3.60
CA GLU A 219 -9.84 29.09 -2.93
C GLU A 219 -9.95 29.01 -1.40
N ASP A 220 -11.14 28.72 -0.87
CA ASP A 220 -11.43 28.48 0.55
C ASP A 220 -10.79 27.19 1.11
N GLY A 221 -10.12 26.39 0.28
CA GLY A 221 -9.39 25.19 0.71
C GLY A 221 -10.24 23.93 0.79
N ALA A 222 -11.43 23.92 0.20
CA ALA A 222 -12.23 22.70 0.06
C ALA A 222 -11.51 21.67 -0.83
N LEU A 223 -11.38 20.42 -0.33
CA LEU A 223 -10.69 19.33 -1.01
C LEU A 223 -11.66 18.19 -1.35
N SER A 224 -11.56 17.66 -2.56
CA SER A 224 -12.28 16.43 -2.97
C SER A 224 -11.29 15.36 -3.37
N GLU A 225 -11.55 14.12 -2.98
CA GLU A 225 -10.63 13.02 -3.32
C GLU A 225 -10.76 12.58 -4.78
N ILE A 226 -9.63 12.17 -5.36
CA ILE A 226 -9.53 11.64 -6.74
C ILE A 226 -9.02 10.18 -6.72
N GLY A 227 -8.00 9.91 -5.90
CA GLY A 227 -7.24 8.66 -5.92
C GLY A 227 -6.01 8.72 -6.86
N PRO A 228 -5.16 7.68 -6.92
CA PRO A 228 -5.25 6.41 -6.22
C PRO A 228 -4.96 6.54 -4.73
N ARG A 229 -5.44 5.57 -3.94
CA ARG A 229 -5.10 5.41 -2.53
C ARG A 229 -4.18 4.21 -2.39
N PHE A 230 -3.08 4.38 -1.68
CA PHE A 230 -2.24 3.25 -1.30
C PHE A 230 -1.45 3.58 -0.04
N VAL A 231 -0.95 2.54 0.60
CA VAL A 231 -0.11 2.62 1.78
C VAL A 231 1.25 2.04 1.42
N MET A 232 2.31 2.76 1.74
CA MET A 232 3.68 2.33 1.55
C MET A 232 4.25 1.91 2.91
N ASN A 233 4.61 0.65 3.04
CA ASN A 233 5.31 0.12 4.20
C ASN A 233 6.82 0.08 3.86
N PRO A 234 7.66 0.93 4.49
CA PRO A 234 9.08 0.97 4.20
C PRO A 234 9.75 -0.33 4.65
N VAL A 235 10.55 -0.94 3.77
CA VAL A 235 11.20 -2.24 4.00
C VAL A 235 12.66 -2.04 4.36
N LYS A 236 13.43 -1.47 3.42
CA LYS A 236 14.87 -1.25 3.53
C LYS A 236 15.27 -0.01 2.72
N ILE A 237 16.31 0.66 3.19
CA ILE A 237 17.02 1.72 2.47
C ILE A 237 18.43 1.22 2.15
N PHE A 238 18.85 1.40 0.91
CA PHE A 238 20.17 1.04 0.42
C PHE A 238 20.96 2.31 0.10
N GLU A 239 22.26 2.21 0.25
CA GLU A 239 23.21 3.27 -0.03
C GLU A 239 23.22 3.66 -1.52
N ASP A 240 23.26 2.68 -2.41
CA ASP A 240 23.36 2.87 -3.85
C ASP A 240 22.02 2.57 -4.55
N SER A 241 21.95 2.86 -5.84
CA SER A 241 20.77 2.67 -6.67
C SER A 241 20.51 1.20 -6.98
N PHE A 242 19.51 0.60 -6.32
CA PHE A 242 19.14 -0.82 -6.43
C PHE A 242 20.23 -1.83 -6.04
N SER A 243 21.33 -1.37 -5.46
CA SER A 243 22.48 -2.16 -4.98
C SER A 243 23.08 -1.50 -3.74
N GLY A 244 24.09 -2.15 -3.14
CA GLY A 244 24.85 -1.60 -2.02
C GLY A 244 24.41 -2.09 -0.65
N GLN A 245 25.06 -1.56 0.38
CA GLN A 245 24.80 -1.90 1.77
C GLN A 245 23.42 -1.38 2.21
N THR A 246 22.75 -2.13 3.09
CA THR A 246 21.50 -1.67 3.71
C THR A 246 21.84 -0.66 4.80
N LEU A 247 21.46 0.60 4.60
CA LEU A 247 21.65 1.68 5.58
C LEU A 247 20.63 1.59 6.71
N TRP A 248 19.41 1.17 6.40
CA TRP A 248 18.33 1.04 7.37
C TRP A 248 17.39 -0.09 6.97
N GLU A 249 16.96 -0.87 7.94
CA GLU A 249 15.98 -1.94 7.80
C GLU A 249 14.87 -1.74 8.81
N ASN A 250 13.62 -1.88 8.37
CA ASN A 250 12.47 -1.76 9.23
C ASN A 250 12.33 -3.03 10.11
N PRO A 251 12.47 -2.94 11.45
CA PRO A 251 12.34 -4.09 12.33
C PRO A 251 10.91 -4.65 12.38
N ASP A 252 9.89 -3.81 12.17
CA ASP A 252 8.48 -4.20 12.22
C ASP A 252 7.98 -4.81 10.92
N TYR A 253 8.78 -4.73 9.85
CA TYR A 253 8.38 -5.23 8.55
C TYR A 253 8.39 -6.76 8.52
N VAL A 254 7.22 -7.35 8.25
CA VAL A 254 7.08 -8.78 7.98
C VAL A 254 6.68 -8.96 6.52
N SER A 255 7.48 -9.73 5.78
CA SER A 255 7.13 -10.02 4.38
C SER A 255 5.79 -10.78 4.28
N PRO A 256 4.94 -10.48 3.27
CA PRO A 256 3.67 -11.18 3.10
C PRO A 256 3.82 -12.70 2.94
N ALA A 257 4.93 -13.15 2.36
CA ALA A 257 5.27 -14.57 2.25
C ALA A 257 5.48 -15.21 3.63
N ARG A 258 6.27 -14.56 4.50
CA ARG A 258 6.52 -15.01 5.89
C ARG A 258 5.24 -14.97 6.72
N TYR A 259 4.44 -13.92 6.58
CA TYR A 259 3.15 -13.81 7.26
C TYR A 259 2.21 -14.97 6.89
N ARG A 260 2.08 -15.28 5.59
CA ARG A 260 1.28 -16.43 5.11
C ARG A 260 1.84 -17.77 5.59
N GLN A 261 3.16 -17.92 5.63
CA GLN A 261 3.81 -19.12 6.17
C GLN A 261 3.47 -19.31 7.65
N GLN A 262 3.51 -18.23 8.44
CA GLN A 262 3.15 -18.25 9.86
C GLN A 262 1.67 -18.64 10.06
N LEU A 263 0.76 -18.09 9.26
CA LEU A 263 -0.66 -18.49 9.30
C LEU A 263 -0.85 -20.00 9.00
N ARG A 264 -0.14 -20.53 8.00
CA ARG A 264 -0.17 -21.97 7.68
C ARG A 264 0.41 -22.81 8.82
N LYS A 265 1.51 -22.36 9.43
CA LYS A 265 2.14 -23.04 10.57
C LYS A 265 1.21 -23.07 11.78
N ASN A 266 0.55 -21.95 12.09
CA ASN A 266 -0.44 -21.87 13.16
C ASN A 266 -1.64 -22.79 12.91
N ALA A 267 -2.11 -22.88 11.67
CA ALA A 267 -3.17 -23.82 11.30
C ALA A 267 -2.73 -25.29 11.49
N LYS A 268 -1.48 -25.63 11.13
CA LYS A 268 -0.89 -26.95 11.36
C LYS A 268 -0.79 -27.28 12.86
N TYR A 269 -0.35 -26.31 13.69
CA TYR A 269 -0.28 -26.50 15.13
C TYR A 269 -1.64 -26.78 15.76
N ARG A 270 -2.71 -26.13 15.31
CA ARG A 270 -4.07 -26.44 15.80
C ARG A 270 -4.46 -27.89 15.56
N TYR A 271 -4.13 -28.44 14.39
CA TYR A 271 -4.39 -29.84 14.09
C TYR A 271 -3.54 -30.77 14.97
N MET A 272 -2.25 -30.48 15.11
CA MET A 272 -1.33 -31.25 15.96
C MET A 272 -1.79 -31.25 17.42
N ASN A 273 -2.13 -30.09 17.98
CA ASN A 273 -2.65 -29.96 19.33
C ASN A 273 -3.96 -30.75 19.53
N ARG A 274 -4.86 -30.78 18.53
CA ARG A 274 -6.08 -31.60 18.61
C ARG A 274 -5.75 -33.10 18.63
N THR A 275 -4.80 -33.54 17.84
CA THR A 275 -4.36 -34.95 17.83
C THR A 275 -3.67 -35.31 19.14
N GLU A 276 -2.77 -34.46 19.63
CA GLU A 276 -2.12 -34.61 20.94
C GLU A 276 -3.14 -34.65 22.08
N GLN A 277 -4.15 -33.78 22.06
CA GLN A 277 -5.23 -33.80 23.05
C GLN A 277 -6.07 -35.08 22.98
N LYS A 278 -6.33 -35.63 21.78
CA LYS A 278 -7.02 -36.91 21.64
C LYS A 278 -6.21 -38.06 22.22
N VAL A 279 -4.92 -38.13 21.87
CA VAL A 279 -4.01 -39.16 22.40
C VAL A 279 -3.86 -39.01 23.92
N ALA A 280 -3.68 -37.79 24.43
CA ALA A 280 -3.62 -37.52 25.86
C ALA A 280 -4.92 -37.92 26.58
N HIS A 281 -6.08 -37.65 25.97
CA HIS A 281 -7.36 -38.08 26.51
C HIS A 281 -7.48 -39.60 26.54
N GLU A 282 -7.09 -40.32 25.47
CA GLU A 282 -7.09 -41.78 25.43
C GLU A 282 -6.16 -42.41 26.48
N VAL A 283 -4.98 -41.83 26.68
CA VAL A 283 -4.02 -42.28 27.71
C VAL A 283 -4.51 -41.97 29.12
N THR A 284 -5.09 -40.80 29.34
CA THR A 284 -5.59 -40.36 30.66
C THR A 284 -6.95 -40.97 30.98
N LYS A 285 -7.65 -41.54 29.97
CA LYS A 285 -8.95 -42.16 30.17
C LYS A 285 -8.78 -43.33 31.15
N PRO A 286 -9.46 -43.27 32.32
CA PRO A 286 -9.31 -44.33 33.31
C PRO A 286 -9.89 -45.63 32.73
N LYS A 287 -9.14 -46.74 32.86
CA LYS A 287 -9.54 -48.06 32.35
C LYS A 287 -10.77 -48.59 33.07
N THR A 288 -10.85 -48.34 34.36
CA THR A 288 -12.01 -48.56 35.20
C THR A 288 -12.76 -47.24 35.32
N SER A 289 -14.08 -47.26 35.16
CA SER A 289 -14.92 -46.13 35.57
C SER A 289 -14.94 -46.01 37.10
N TYR A 290 -15.97 -45.39 37.68
CA TYR A 290 -16.19 -45.42 39.12
C TYR A 290 -16.18 -46.86 39.65
N HIS A 291 -15.68 -47.06 40.87
CA HIS A 291 -16.00 -48.26 41.64
C HIS A 291 -17.52 -48.27 41.83
N LEU A 292 -18.20 -49.13 41.06
CA LEU A 292 -19.62 -49.40 41.30
C LEU A 292 -19.72 -50.14 42.62
N ASP A 293 -20.65 -49.73 43.47
CA ASP A 293 -20.91 -50.44 44.72
C ASP A 293 -21.24 -51.91 44.40
N PRO A 294 -20.65 -52.90 45.10
CA PRO A 294 -20.90 -54.32 44.85
C PRO A 294 -22.38 -54.74 44.97
N PHE A 295 -23.21 -53.86 45.53
CA PHE A 295 -24.63 -54.05 45.79
C PHE A 295 -25.54 -53.29 44.83
N ASN A 296 -25.01 -52.60 43.81
CA ASN A 296 -25.84 -51.87 42.85
C ASN A 296 -26.76 -52.80 42.03
N ASP A 297 -26.34 -54.05 41.84
CA ASP A 297 -27.12 -55.12 41.19
C ASP A 297 -28.27 -55.68 42.07
N ILE A 298 -28.40 -55.25 43.34
CA ILE A 298 -29.48 -55.75 44.22
C ILE A 298 -30.85 -55.36 43.68
N PHE A 299 -31.00 -54.21 43.01
CA PHE A 299 -32.31 -53.69 42.61
C PHE A 299 -32.71 -54.06 41.17
N GLU A 300 -31.89 -54.83 40.44
CA GLU A 300 -32.28 -55.40 39.14
C GLU A 300 -33.15 -56.65 39.38
N GLY A 301 -34.47 -56.48 39.30
CA GLY A 301 -35.48 -57.42 39.83
C GLY A 301 -35.38 -58.90 39.44
N GLU A 302 -34.79 -59.24 38.28
CA GLU A 302 -34.61 -60.65 37.87
C GLU A 302 -33.45 -61.35 38.60
N LYS A 303 -32.40 -60.62 39.00
CA LYS A 303 -31.22 -61.16 39.71
C LYS A 303 -31.44 -61.29 41.22
N LEU A 304 -32.42 -60.57 41.77
CA LEU A 304 -32.77 -60.59 43.19
C LEU A 304 -33.34 -61.95 43.60
N ALA A 305 -34.24 -62.50 42.78
CA ALA A 305 -34.87 -63.81 43.04
C ALA A 305 -33.89 -64.98 42.92
N SER A 306 -32.93 -64.93 41.99
CA SER A 306 -31.91 -65.97 41.83
C SER A 306 -30.88 -65.93 42.95
N LYS A 307 -30.42 -64.74 43.35
CA LYS A 307 -29.45 -64.56 44.45
C LYS A 307 -30.06 -64.87 45.82
N ALA A 308 -31.35 -64.55 46.03
CA ALA A 308 -32.10 -64.97 47.21
C ALA A 308 -32.24 -66.49 47.32
N LYS A 309 -32.51 -67.18 46.20
CA LYS A 309 -32.54 -68.66 46.14
C LYS A 309 -31.16 -69.27 46.41
N GLU A 310 -30.08 -68.61 45.97
CA GLU A 310 -28.71 -69.08 46.17
C GLU A 310 -28.24 -68.90 47.63
N LEU A 311 -28.65 -67.81 48.28
CA LEU A 311 -28.42 -67.57 49.72
C LEU A 311 -29.20 -68.57 50.59
N LEU A 312 -30.49 -68.78 50.29
CA LEU A 312 -31.31 -69.80 50.95
C LEU A 312 -30.68 -71.20 50.81
N LYS A 313 -30.16 -71.54 49.63
CA LYS A 313 -29.44 -72.81 49.44
C LYS A 313 -28.17 -72.92 50.27
N LYS A 314 -27.45 -71.81 50.52
CA LYS A 314 -26.25 -71.81 51.38
C LYS A 314 -26.62 -71.94 52.85
N GLU A 315 -27.69 -71.28 53.30
CA GLU A 315 -28.21 -71.40 54.66
C GLU A 315 -28.68 -72.83 54.96
N ILE A 316 -29.48 -73.43 54.07
CA ILE A 316 -29.93 -74.83 54.20
C ILE A 316 -28.72 -75.79 54.24
N LYS A 317 -27.65 -75.51 53.49
CA LYS A 317 -26.43 -76.33 53.52
C LYS A 317 -25.65 -76.19 54.83
N GLN A 318 -25.66 -75.01 55.45
CA GLN A 318 -25.04 -74.79 56.76
C GLN A 318 -25.87 -75.42 57.89
N GLU A 319 -27.19 -75.37 57.81
CA GLU A 319 -28.08 -76.05 58.79
C GLU A 319 -27.95 -77.58 58.71
N ASN A 320 -27.92 -78.15 57.51
CA ASN A 320 -27.74 -79.60 57.35
C ASN A 320 -26.34 -80.07 57.78
N GLY A 321 -25.30 -79.26 57.56
CA GLY A 321 -23.96 -79.54 58.05
C GLY A 321 -23.84 -79.50 59.58
N ASN A 322 -24.65 -78.68 60.26
CA ASN A 322 -24.71 -78.63 61.72
C ASN A 322 -25.62 -79.73 62.31
N ALA A 323 -26.62 -80.21 61.58
CA ALA A 323 -27.49 -81.31 62.02
C ALA A 323 -26.80 -82.68 61.99
N GLU A 324 -25.87 -82.92 61.06
CA GLU A 324 -25.09 -84.17 61.00
C GLU A 324 -24.08 -84.32 62.15
N VAL A 325 -23.63 -83.23 62.77
CA VAL A 325 -22.67 -83.25 63.88
C VAL A 325 -23.33 -83.62 65.23
N ILE A 326 -24.65 -83.46 65.37
CA ILE A 326 -25.36 -83.69 66.65
C ILE A 326 -25.77 -85.17 66.83
N ASN A 327 -25.80 -86.00 65.77
CA ASN A 327 -26.24 -87.40 65.84
C ASN A 327 -25.13 -88.46 66.03
N HIS A 328 -23.88 -88.05 66.26
CA HIS A 328 -22.74 -88.98 66.48
C HIS A 328 -22.08 -88.85 67.87
N GLY A 329 -22.88 -88.67 68.91
CA GLY A 329 -22.38 -88.58 70.29
C GLY A 329 -23.21 -89.38 71.30
N PHE A 330 -23.25 -90.70 71.18
CA PHE A 330 -23.47 -91.61 72.32
C PHE A 330 -22.98 -93.02 71.96
N VAL A 331 -21.74 -93.33 72.34
CA VAL A 331 -21.23 -94.69 72.50
C VAL A 331 -20.66 -94.75 73.91
N GLU A 332 -21.19 -95.68 74.70
CA GLU A 332 -20.77 -96.03 76.05
C GLU A 332 -19.31 -96.54 76.03
N GLU A 333 -18.49 -96.08 76.97
CA GLU A 333 -17.23 -96.74 77.34
C GLU A 333 -17.34 -97.18 78.81
N ASP A 334 -17.16 -98.48 79.00
CA ASP A 334 -17.02 -99.19 80.26
C ASP A 334 -15.69 -98.85 80.97
N GLU A 335 -15.72 -99.00 82.31
CA GLU A 335 -14.68 -98.89 83.36
C GLU A 335 -14.53 -97.54 84.10
#